data_AF-A0A5J4SFB9-F1
#
_entry.id   AF-A0A5J4SFB9-F1
#
_cell.length_a   1.000
_cell.length_b   1.000
_cell.length_c   1.000
_cell.angle_alpha   90.00
_cell.angle_beta   90.00
_cell.angle_gamma   90.00
#
_symmetry.space_group_name_H-M   'P 1'
#
loop_
_entity.id
_entity.type
_entity.pdbx_description
1 polymer ?
#
loop_
_entity_poly.entity_id
_entity_poly.type
_entity_poly.pdbx_seq_one_letter_code
_entity_poly.pdbx_strand_id
1 'polypeptide(L)' 'MIPLFCQITVDGKESCFSMKCDVNPNYWDVETGKATGRTEEAIKTNALSSFWHNFVTTETGRST' A
#
# COMPACT_ATOMS: atom_id res chain seq x y z
N MET A 1 11.22 2.78 12.69
CA MET A 1 10.57 2.51 11.39
C MET A 1 9.89 1.16 11.48
N ILE A 2 8.77 0.97 10.78
CA ILE A 2 7.96 -0.24 10.83
C ILE A 2 7.81 -0.78 9.40
N PRO A 3 8.00 -2.10 9.15
CA PRO A 3 7.84 -2.67 7.83
C PRO A 3 6.38 -2.69 7.39
N LEU A 4 6.13 -2.37 6.11
CA LEU A 4 4.81 -2.46 5.50
C LEU A 4 4.57 -3.85 4.88
N PHE A 5 3.38 -4.38 5.16
CA PHE A 5 2.85 -5.58 4.54
C PHE A 5 1.58 -5.23 3.76
N CYS A 6 1.44 -5.80 2.57
CA CYS A 6 0.21 -5.76 1.80
C CYS A 6 -0.53 -7.08 1.96
N GLN A 7 -1.83 -6.98 2.15
CA GLN A 7 -2.76 -8.10 2.05
C GLN A 7 -3.59 -7.91 0.79
N ILE A 8 -3.61 -8.92 -0.07
CA ILE A 8 -4.50 -8.97 -1.23
C ILE A 8 -5.37 -10.21 -1.11
N THR A 9 -6.62 -10.11 -1.57
CA THR A 9 -7.52 -11.26 -1.68
C THR A 9 -7.86 -11.43 -3.15
N VAL A 10 -7.45 -12.56 -3.74
CA VAL A 10 -7.72 -12.90 -5.14
C VAL A 10 -8.49 -14.22 -5.14
N ASP A 11 -9.66 -14.25 -5.77
CA ASP A 11 -10.56 -15.41 -5.83
C ASP A 11 -10.86 -16.05 -4.46
N GLY A 12 -11.01 -15.22 -3.42
CA GLY A 12 -11.26 -15.67 -2.06
C GLY A 12 -10.04 -16.27 -1.35
N LYS A 13 -8.86 -16.23 -1.97
CA LYS A 13 -7.59 -16.61 -1.34
C LYS A 13 -6.81 -15.37 -0.90
N GLU A 14 -6.53 -15.32 0.38
CA GLU A 14 -5.72 -14.26 0.99
C GLU A 14 -4.23 -14.53 0.76
N SER A 15 -3.49 -13.48 0.37
CA SER A 15 -2.04 -13.50 0.23
C SER A 15 -1.46 -12.26 0.89
N CYS A 16 -0.50 -12.47 1.80
CA CYS A 16 0.22 -11.40 2.48
C CYS A 16 1.67 -11.39 2.01
N PHE A 17 2.16 -10.24 1.58
CA PHE A 17 3.56 -10.07 1.15
C PHE A 17 4.16 -8.77 1.67
N SER A 18 5.47 -8.79 1.92
CA SER A 18 6.19 -7.58 2.33
C SER A 18 6.31 -6.62 1.14
N MET A 19 6.03 -5.33 1.37
CA MET A 19 6.29 -4.30 0.36
C MET A 19 7.77 -3.92 0.28
N LYS A 20 8.62 -4.53 1.13
CA LYS A 20 10.05 -4.19 1.32
C LYS A 20 10.26 -2.68 1.51
N CYS A 21 9.31 -2.05 2.19
CA CYS A 21 9.28 -0.62 2.45
C CYS A 21 9.02 -0.42 3.94
N ASP A 22 9.80 0.46 4.54
CA ASP A 22 9.69 0.83 5.94
C ASP A 22 9.06 2.23 6.04
N VAL A 23 8.15 2.40 7.00
CA VAL A 23 7.46 3.67 7.24
C VAL A 23 7.75 4.19 8.65
N ASN A 24 7.83 5.50 8.79
CA ASN A 24 7.81 6.14 10.10
C ASN A 24 6.36 6.22 10.60
N PRO A 25 6.02 5.59 11.75
CA PRO A 25 4.65 5.58 12.26
C PRO A 25 4.09 6.98 12.54
N ASN A 26 4.95 7.96 12.86
CA ASN A 26 4.50 9.35 13.09
C ASN A 26 3.97 10.02 11.82
N TYR A 27 4.31 9.49 10.65
CA TYR A 27 3.88 10.01 9.36
C TYR A 27 2.88 9.07 8.68
N TRP A 28 2.47 7.95 9.27
CA TRP A 28 1.51 7.04 8.64
C TRP A 28 0.08 7.36 9.06
N ASP A 29 -0.78 7.56 8.07
CA ASP A 29 -2.21 7.72 8.27
C ASP A 29 -2.91 6.36 8.12
N VAL A 30 -3.39 5.83 9.23
CA VAL A 30 -4.01 4.49 9.30
C VAL A 30 -5.36 4.46 8.60
N GLU A 31 -6.09 5.58 8.59
CA GLU A 31 -7.42 5.66 7.97
C GLU A 31 -7.35 5.60 6.45
N THR A 32 -6.42 6.34 5.86
CA THR A 32 -6.22 6.41 4.40
C THR A 32 -5.23 5.38 3.87
N GLY A 33 -4.45 4.74 4.74
CA GLY A 33 -3.38 3.80 4.36
C GLY A 33 -2.26 4.48 3.56
N LYS A 34 -1.94 5.74 3.91
CA LYS A 34 -0.96 6.56 3.19
C LYS A 34 0.04 7.20 4.14
N ALA A 35 1.24 7.44 3.65
CA ALA A 35 2.22 8.26 4.33
C ALA A 35 1.89 9.75 4.13
N THR A 36 1.86 10.50 5.22
CA THR A 36 1.73 11.95 5.30
C THR A 36 3.09 12.63 5.19
N GLY A 37 3.09 13.90 4.78
CA GLY A 37 4.31 14.67 4.56
C GLY A 37 4.84 14.61 3.11
N ARG A 38 5.84 15.46 2.82
CA ARG A 38 6.43 15.63 1.48
C ARG A 38 7.86 15.08 1.38
N THR A 39 8.24 14.20 2.30
CA THR A 39 9.55 13.52 2.26
C THR A 39 9.62 12.57 1.05
N GLU A 40 10.80 12.37 0.49
CA GLU A 40 11.01 11.41 -0.61
C GLU A 40 10.53 10.00 -0.27
N GLU A 41 10.68 9.57 0.98
CA GLU A 41 10.21 8.29 1.49
C GLU A 41 8.68 8.18 1.38
N ALA A 42 7.94 9.13 1.95
CA ALA A 42 6.48 9.18 1.87
C ALA A 42 5.95 9.18 0.42
N ILE A 43 6.61 9.92 -0.48
CA ILE A 43 6.24 9.95 -1.90
C ILE A 43 6.42 8.57 -2.53
N LYS A 44 7.56 7.90 -2.29
CA LYS A 44 7.84 6.55 -2.81
C LYS A 44 6.84 5.52 -2.27
N THR A 45 6.57 5.54 -0.97
CA THR A 45 5.59 4.65 -0.32
C THR A 45 4.19 4.84 -0.91
N ASN A 46 3.75 6.08 -1.09
CA ASN A 46 2.44 6.38 -1.66
C ASN A 46 2.33 6.00 -3.15
N ALA A 47 3.42 6.14 -3.91
CA ALA A 47 3.47 5.70 -5.30
C ALA A 47 3.35 4.17 -5.42
N LEU A 48 4.05 3.42 -4.57
CA LEU A 48 3.92 1.96 -4.47
C LEU A 48 2.50 1.54 -4.11
N SER A 49 1.92 2.15 -3.07
CA SER A 49 0.53 1.88 -2.66
C SER A 49 -0.46 2.12 -3.80
N SER A 50 -0.33 3.24 -4.51
CA SER A 50 -1.19 3.59 -5.65
C SER A 50 -1.03 2.63 -6.83
N PHE A 51 0.20 2.19 -7.13
CA PHE A 51 0.46 1.19 -8.16
C PHE A 51 -0.25 -0.12 -7.86
N TRP A 52 -0.12 -0.62 -6.62
CA TRP A 52 -0.75 -1.87 -6.21
C TRP A 52 -2.27 -1.78 -6.20
N HIS A 53 -2.83 -0.67 -5.74
CA HIS A 53 -4.27 -0.42 -5.82
C HIS A 53 -4.76 -0.53 -7.28
N ASN A 54 -4.11 0.16 -8.21
CA ASN A 54 -4.50 0.13 -9.62
C ASN A 54 -4.32 -1.25 -10.25
N PHE A 55 -3.23 -1.95 -9.92
CA PHE A 55 -2.98 -3.30 -10.39
C PHE A 55 -4.10 -4.25 -9.97
N VAL A 56 -4.44 -4.28 -8.68
CA VAL A 56 -5.52 -5.13 -8.13
C VAL A 56 -6.86 -4.78 -8.79
N THR A 57 -7.19 -3.49 -8.92
CA THR A 57 -8.44 -3.03 -9.55
C THR A 57 -8.53 -3.42 -11.02
N THR A 58 -7.41 -3.35 -11.77
CA THR A 58 -7.37 -3.66 -13.20
C THR A 58 -7.48 -5.17 -13.46
N GLU A 59 -6.83 -6.00 -12.65
CA GLU A 59 -6.86 -7.46 -12.81
C GLU A 59 -8.15 -8.09 -12.27
N THR A 60 -8.78 -7.51 -11.25
CA THR A 60 -10.01 -8.07 -10.66
C THR A 60 -11.30 -7.61 -11.33
N GLY A 61 -11.23 -6.72 -12.33
CA GLY A 61 -12.41 -6.21 -13.05
C GLY A 61 -13.42 -5.46 -12.17
N ARG A 62 -13.08 -5.15 -10.92
CA ARG A 62 -13.88 -4.29 -10.05
C ARG A 62 -13.60 -2.84 -10.40
N SER A 63 -14.23 -2.36 -11.48
CA SER A 63 -14.46 -0.93 -11.65
C SER A 63 -15.21 -0.43 -10.43
N THR A 64 -14.56 0.40 -9.61
CA THR A 64 -15.25 1.28 -8.66
C THR A 64 -15.54 2.59 -9.36
#